data_AF-A0A354BM72-F1
#
_entry.id   AF-A0A354BM72-F1
#
_cell.length_a   1.000
_cell.length_b   1.000
_cell.length_c   1.000
_cell.angle_alpha   90.00
_cell.angle_beta   90.00
_cell.angle_gamma   90.00
#
_symmetry.space_group_name_H-M   'P 1'
#
loop_
_entity.id
_entity.type
_entity.pdbx_description
1 polymer ?
#
loop_
_entity_poly.entity_id
_entity_poly.type
_entity_poly.pdbx_seq_one_letter_code
_entity_poly.pdbx_strand_id
1 'polypeptide(L)'
;VREMIAAEGTATVWLDLTPDRMVKQLTQDLSRPRGKRTVATHLKRCAGITGVKAGLLREVVPNDVFTDPARLAAAIKSLPLTLVAPRPIEEVISTAGGLSFEALDGNFMVRSLPGVFCAGEMLDWEAPTGGYLLTACLATGRLAGGKAAQWSKTHAMG
;
A
#
# COMPACT_ATOMS: atom_id res chain seq x y z
N VAL A 1 -7.93 -3.22 -5.41
CA VAL A 1 -6.89 -4.12 -6.00
C VAL A 1 -7.13 -5.57 -5.60
N ARG A 2 -7.10 -5.94 -4.31
CA ARG A 2 -7.31 -7.35 -3.87
C ARG A 2 -8.64 -7.94 -4.36
N GLU A 3 -9.73 -7.19 -4.18
CA GLU A 3 -11.07 -7.59 -4.67
C GLU A 3 -11.10 -7.82 -6.18
N MET A 4 -10.43 -6.94 -6.94
CA MET A 4 -10.34 -7.05 -8.40
C MET A 4 -9.55 -8.29 -8.82
N ILE A 5 -8.44 -8.61 -8.15
CA ILE A 5 -7.71 -9.87 -8.39
C ILE A 5 -8.60 -11.07 -8.05
N ALA A 6 -9.38 -11.02 -6.96
CA ALA A 6 -10.26 -12.11 -6.57
C ALA A 6 -11.41 -12.32 -7.57
N ALA A 7 -11.94 -11.25 -8.16
CA ALA A 7 -13.04 -11.30 -9.12
C ALA A 7 -12.58 -11.62 -10.54
N GLU A 8 -11.47 -11.05 -10.99
CA GLU A 8 -11.03 -11.04 -12.40
C GLU A 8 -9.73 -11.81 -12.65
N GLY A 9 -9.09 -12.33 -11.59
CA GLY A 9 -7.81 -13.05 -11.65
C GLY A 9 -6.59 -12.14 -11.78
N THR A 10 -6.76 -10.86 -12.13
CA THR A 10 -5.67 -9.89 -12.24
C THR A 10 -6.12 -8.48 -11.83
N ALA A 11 -5.16 -7.60 -11.58
CA ALA A 11 -5.40 -6.17 -11.40
C ALA A 11 -4.25 -5.36 -11.99
N THR A 12 -4.55 -4.42 -12.89
CA THR A 12 -3.54 -3.48 -13.37
C THR A 12 -3.48 -2.26 -12.45
N VAL A 13 -2.26 -1.90 -12.04
CA VAL A 13 -1.96 -0.64 -11.36
C VAL A 13 -1.03 0.21 -12.23
N TRP A 14 -1.12 1.53 -12.11
CA TRP A 14 -0.28 2.45 -12.87
C TRP A 14 0.70 3.15 -11.95
N LEU A 15 1.99 3.05 -12.26
CA LEU A 15 3.05 3.65 -11.48
C LEU A 15 3.63 4.86 -12.18
N ASP A 16 3.72 5.96 -11.44
CA ASP A 16 4.51 7.13 -11.83
C ASP A 16 5.93 6.97 -11.29
N LEU A 17 6.90 6.69 -12.16
CA LEU A 17 8.28 6.47 -11.75
C LEU A 17 9.01 7.78 -11.41
N THR A 18 8.45 8.93 -11.81
CA THR A 18 9.01 10.27 -11.59
C THR A 18 7.89 11.24 -11.18
N PRO A 19 7.30 11.09 -9.98
CA PRO A 19 6.15 11.88 -9.56
C PRO A 19 6.45 13.39 -9.53
N ASP A 20 7.69 13.76 -9.18
CA ASP A 20 8.14 15.16 -9.07
C ASP A 20 8.38 15.86 -10.41
N ARG A 21 8.14 15.17 -11.54
CA ARG A 21 8.44 15.70 -12.88
C ARG A 21 7.20 15.73 -13.76
N MET A 22 7.04 16.83 -14.49
CA MET A 22 6.01 16.95 -15.51
C MET A 22 6.39 16.17 -16.78
N VAL A 23 5.39 15.57 -17.43
CA VAL A 23 5.58 14.80 -18.68
C VAL A 23 6.27 15.62 -19.77
N LYS A 24 5.95 16.93 -19.88
CA LYS A 24 6.55 17.83 -20.86
C LYS A 24 8.05 18.01 -20.66
N GLN A 25 8.48 18.23 -19.41
CA GLN A 25 9.91 18.36 -19.07
C GLN A 25 10.64 17.04 -19.29
N LEU A 26 10.02 15.93 -18.89
CA LEU A 26 10.59 14.61 -19.09
C LEU A 26 10.79 14.29 -20.58
N THR A 27 9.80 14.60 -21.41
CA THR A 27 9.88 14.44 -22.88
C THR A 27 11.02 15.27 -23.45
N GLN A 28 11.12 16.55 -23.07
CA GLN A 28 12.19 17.44 -23.52
C GLN A 28 13.58 16.91 -23.15
N ASP A 29 13.74 16.40 -21.93
CA ASP A 29 15.02 15.87 -21.48
C ASP A 29 15.39 14.54 -22.15
N LEU A 30 14.41 13.68 -22.40
CA LEU A 30 14.60 12.42 -23.11
C LEU A 30 14.94 12.61 -24.59
N SER A 31 14.41 13.66 -25.22
CA SER A 31 14.71 14.03 -26.62
C SER A 31 16.14 14.50 -26.84
N ARG A 32 16.91 14.78 -25.79
CA ARG A 32 18.32 15.14 -25.92
C ARG A 32 19.09 13.99 -26.59
N PRO A 33 20.02 14.27 -27.51
CA PRO A 33 20.75 13.22 -28.21
C PRO A 33 21.59 12.40 -27.24
N ARG A 34 21.46 11.08 -27.34
CA ARG A 34 22.22 10.12 -26.53
C ARG A 34 23.72 10.14 -26.84
N GLY A 35 24.06 10.39 -28.11
CA GLY A 35 25.42 10.23 -28.63
C GLY A 35 25.90 8.78 -28.47
N LYS A 36 27.17 8.59 -28.08
CA LYS A 36 27.79 7.27 -27.87
C LYS A 36 27.36 6.55 -26.58
N ARG A 37 26.45 7.12 -25.79
CA ARG A 37 26.04 6.53 -24.50
C ARG A 37 25.10 5.36 -24.71
N THR A 38 25.04 4.45 -23.74
CA THR A 38 24.02 3.40 -23.69
C THR A 38 22.64 3.99 -23.30
N VAL A 39 21.56 3.26 -23.58
CA VAL A 39 20.20 3.63 -23.15
C VAL A 39 20.14 3.81 -21.63
N ALA A 40 20.79 2.91 -20.87
CA ALA A 40 20.82 2.96 -19.41
C ALA A 40 21.41 4.27 -18.89
N THR A 41 22.57 4.68 -19.43
CA THR A 41 23.24 5.92 -19.03
C THR A 41 22.44 7.15 -19.44
N HIS A 42 21.76 7.10 -20.60
CA HIS A 42 20.86 8.16 -21.06
C HIS A 42 19.66 8.36 -20.13
N LEU A 43 18.96 7.27 -19.81
CA LEU A 43 17.81 7.26 -18.90
C LEU A 43 18.18 7.76 -17.50
N LYS A 44 19.31 7.30 -16.96
CA LYS A 44 19.83 7.79 -15.68
C LYS A 44 20.00 9.31 -15.70
N ARG A 45 20.60 9.85 -16.76
CA ARG A 45 20.93 11.28 -16.84
C ARG A 45 19.71 12.16 -17.13
N CYS A 46 18.85 11.76 -18.05
CA CYS A 46 17.73 12.58 -18.52
C CYS A 46 16.45 12.37 -17.70
N ALA A 47 16.23 11.15 -17.19
CA ALA A 47 15.01 10.77 -16.48
C ALA A 47 15.23 10.49 -14.98
N GLY A 48 16.48 10.29 -14.53
CA GLY A 48 16.76 9.83 -13.15
C GLY A 48 16.42 8.35 -12.95
N ILE A 49 16.14 7.61 -14.03
CA ILE A 49 15.69 6.22 -13.97
C ILE A 49 16.89 5.29 -13.87
N THR A 50 17.02 4.62 -12.73
CA THR A 50 18.10 3.67 -12.39
C THR A 50 17.55 2.49 -11.59
N GLY A 51 18.38 1.46 -11.36
CA GLY A 51 18.07 0.34 -10.48
C GLY A 51 16.74 -0.33 -10.83
N VAL A 52 15.91 -0.58 -9.82
CA VAL A 52 14.60 -1.24 -9.95
C VAL A 52 13.68 -0.51 -10.93
N LYS A 53 13.64 0.84 -10.91
CA LYS A 53 12.81 1.61 -11.86
C LYS A 53 13.20 1.34 -13.32
N ALA A 54 14.51 1.22 -13.58
CA ALA A 54 15.02 0.92 -14.91
C ALA A 54 14.83 -0.56 -15.30
N GLY A 55 14.80 -1.47 -14.33
CA GLY A 55 14.44 -2.88 -14.52
C GLY A 55 12.98 -3.02 -14.94
N LEU A 56 12.06 -2.50 -14.12
CA LEU A 56 10.62 -2.52 -14.38
C LEU A 56 10.27 -1.91 -15.73
N LEU A 57 10.85 -0.75 -16.07
CA LEU A 57 10.59 -0.10 -17.34
C LEU A 57 10.98 -0.98 -18.54
N ARG A 58 12.07 -1.75 -18.45
CA ARG A 58 12.51 -2.65 -19.54
C ARG A 58 11.69 -3.92 -19.64
N GLU A 59 11.19 -4.41 -18.51
CA GLU A 59 10.37 -5.61 -18.46
C GLU A 59 8.98 -5.37 -19.03
N VAL A 60 8.42 -4.20 -18.75
CA VAL A 60 7.04 -3.86 -19.10
C VAL A 60 6.92 -3.21 -20.46
N VAL A 61 7.91 -2.39 -20.85
CA VAL A 61 7.78 -1.53 -22.04
C VAL A 61 8.52 -2.14 -23.23
N PRO A 62 7.87 -2.25 -24.40
CA PRO A 62 8.52 -2.67 -25.64
C PRO A 62 9.74 -1.82 -26.02
N ASN A 63 10.73 -2.46 -26.67
CA ASN A 63 12.00 -1.83 -27.03
C ASN A 63 11.85 -0.63 -27.99
N ASP A 64 10.83 -0.60 -28.84
CA ASP A 64 10.57 0.51 -29.77
C ASP A 64 10.22 1.80 -29.02
N VAL A 65 9.55 1.71 -27.86
CA VAL A 65 9.20 2.88 -27.05
C VAL A 65 10.44 3.61 -26.56
N PHE A 66 11.56 2.92 -26.31
CA PHE A 66 12.81 3.56 -25.88
C PHE A 66 13.43 4.47 -26.94
N THR A 67 12.93 4.41 -28.18
CA THR A 67 13.38 5.25 -29.29
C THR A 67 12.51 6.49 -29.50
N ASP A 68 11.32 6.53 -28.88
CA ASP A 68 10.38 7.65 -28.94
C ASP A 68 10.31 8.36 -27.58
N PRO A 69 10.88 9.57 -27.45
CA PRO A 69 10.87 10.32 -26.19
C PRO A 69 9.48 10.59 -25.61
N ALA A 70 8.47 10.80 -26.46
CA ALA A 70 7.12 11.12 -25.99
C ALA A 70 6.42 9.87 -25.45
N ARG A 71 6.51 8.74 -26.18
CA ARG A 71 5.98 7.45 -25.70
C ARG A 71 6.72 6.97 -24.45
N LEU A 72 8.04 7.15 -24.39
CA LEU A 72 8.84 6.81 -23.23
C LEU A 72 8.49 7.68 -22.02
N ALA A 73 8.29 8.98 -22.20
CA ALA A 73 7.85 9.86 -21.11
C ALA A 73 6.48 9.46 -20.59
N ALA A 74 5.52 9.14 -21.48
CA ALA A 74 4.21 8.66 -21.09
C ALA A 74 4.29 7.34 -20.28
N ALA A 75 5.10 6.38 -20.75
CA ALA A 75 5.30 5.11 -20.05
C ALA A 75 5.98 5.27 -18.69
N ILE A 76 6.93 6.21 -18.54
CA ILE A 76 7.56 6.51 -17.25
C ILE A 76 6.57 7.14 -16.26
N LYS A 77 5.63 7.96 -16.75
CA LYS A 77 4.61 8.62 -15.91
C LYS A 77 3.43 7.72 -15.56
N SER A 78 3.19 6.66 -16.31
CA SER A 78 2.05 5.77 -16.14
C SER A 78 2.41 4.34 -16.57
N LEU A 79 3.34 3.72 -15.86
CA LEU A 79 3.82 2.36 -16.14
C LEU A 79 2.76 1.33 -15.68
N PRO A 80 2.18 0.53 -16.58
CA PRO A 80 1.19 -0.48 -16.19
C PRO A 80 1.89 -1.69 -15.56
N LEU A 81 1.53 -2.06 -14.33
CA LEU A 81 1.90 -3.33 -13.71
C LEU A 81 0.68 -4.20 -13.51
N THR A 82 0.68 -5.38 -14.11
CA THR A 82 -0.38 -6.38 -13.92
C THR A 82 -0.02 -7.26 -12.72
N LEU A 83 -0.83 -7.15 -11.67
CA LEU A 83 -0.75 -7.97 -10.48
C LEU A 83 -1.65 -9.20 -10.65
N VAL A 84 -1.13 -10.38 -10.37
CA VAL A 84 -1.84 -11.66 -10.58
C VAL A 84 -2.26 -12.35 -9.28
N ALA A 85 -1.58 -12.06 -8.18
CA ALA A 85 -1.90 -12.59 -6.86
C ALA A 85 -1.28 -11.73 -5.75
N PRO A 86 -1.91 -11.65 -4.57
CA PRO A 86 -1.23 -11.19 -3.36
C PRO A 86 -0.17 -12.21 -2.91
N ARG A 87 0.80 -11.75 -2.10
CA ARG A 87 1.75 -12.64 -1.41
C ARG A 87 1.03 -13.50 -0.37
N PRO A 88 1.61 -14.66 0.02
CA PRO A 88 1.05 -15.53 1.06
C PRO A 88 0.84 -14.80 2.39
N ILE A 89 -0.10 -15.30 3.21
CA ILE A 89 -0.42 -14.69 4.49
C ILE A 89 0.74 -14.72 5.50
N GLU A 90 1.67 -15.68 5.37
CA GLU A 90 2.85 -15.74 6.26
C GLU A 90 3.81 -14.54 6.05
N GLU A 91 3.71 -13.83 4.93
CA GLU A 91 4.51 -12.64 4.62
C GLU A 91 3.78 -11.33 5.01
N VAL A 92 2.60 -11.41 5.62
CA VAL A 92 1.77 -10.25 5.96
C VAL A 92 2.25 -9.62 7.27
N ILE A 93 2.51 -8.30 7.23
CA ILE A 93 2.96 -7.52 8.40
C ILE A 93 1.83 -6.93 9.25
N SER A 94 0.57 -7.03 8.78
CA SER A 94 -0.65 -6.66 9.51
C SER A 94 -1.89 -7.22 8.81
N THR A 95 -2.88 -7.66 9.58
CA THR A 95 -4.10 -8.28 9.04
C THR A 95 -5.19 -7.23 8.77
N ALA A 96 -5.90 -7.40 7.65
CA ALA A 96 -7.15 -6.73 7.36
C ALA A 96 -8.31 -7.65 7.75
N GLY A 97 -9.26 -7.17 8.56
CA GLY A 97 -10.30 -8.01 9.17
C GLY A 97 -10.19 -8.06 10.69
N GLY A 98 -11.18 -8.67 11.34
CA GLY A 98 -11.17 -8.86 12.79
C GLY A 98 -12.58 -8.89 13.37
N LEU A 99 -12.70 -8.59 14.65
CA LEU A 99 -13.97 -8.38 15.30
C LEU A 99 -14.58 -7.05 14.80
N SER A 100 -15.72 -7.14 14.12
CA SER A 100 -16.42 -5.97 13.59
C SER A 100 -16.87 -5.03 14.73
N PHE A 101 -16.83 -3.73 14.46
CA PHE A 101 -17.25 -2.73 15.45
C PHE A 101 -18.74 -2.84 15.79
N GLU A 102 -19.57 -3.39 14.90
CA GLU A 102 -20.99 -3.66 15.15
C GLU A 102 -21.18 -4.73 16.24
N ALA A 103 -20.24 -5.67 16.36
CA ALA A 103 -20.25 -6.67 17.44
C ALA A 103 -19.87 -6.09 18.81
N LEU A 104 -19.37 -4.85 18.84
CA LEU A 104 -18.92 -4.14 20.04
C LEU A 104 -19.88 -3.02 20.45
N ASP A 105 -19.90 -2.71 21.74
CA ASP A 105 -20.48 -1.48 22.26
C ASP A 105 -19.46 -0.32 22.29
N GLY A 106 -19.89 0.87 22.73
CA GLY A 106 -19.00 2.04 22.82
C GLY A 106 -17.87 1.94 23.86
N ASN A 107 -17.85 0.86 24.66
CA ASN A 107 -16.81 0.55 25.63
C ASN A 107 -15.88 -0.57 25.15
N PHE A 108 -16.03 -1.01 23.90
CA PHE A 108 -15.30 -2.16 23.33
C PHE A 108 -15.65 -3.50 24.02
N MET A 109 -16.83 -3.60 24.64
CA MET A 109 -17.37 -4.86 25.14
C MET A 109 -18.10 -5.60 24.02
N VAL A 110 -17.89 -6.91 23.94
CA VAL A 110 -18.60 -7.77 22.99
C VAL A 110 -20.07 -7.84 23.38
N ARG A 111 -20.97 -7.41 22.48
CA ARG A 111 -22.41 -7.34 22.76
C ARG A 111 -23.01 -8.70 23.09
N SER A 112 -22.56 -9.75 22.40
CA SER A 112 -23.02 -11.13 22.61
C SER A 112 -22.34 -11.84 23.77
N LEU A 113 -21.32 -11.24 24.39
CA LEU A 113 -20.54 -11.85 25.47
C LEU A 113 -20.15 -10.80 26.53
N PRO A 114 -21.10 -10.43 27.41
CA PRO A 114 -20.87 -9.43 28.44
C PRO A 114 -19.66 -9.78 29.33
N GLY A 115 -18.84 -8.77 29.63
CA GLY A 115 -17.60 -8.94 30.39
C GLY A 115 -16.36 -9.28 29.54
N VAL A 116 -16.51 -9.53 28.24
CA VAL A 116 -15.38 -9.70 27.31
C VAL A 116 -15.16 -8.41 26.53
N PHE A 117 -13.91 -7.94 26.52
CA PHE A 117 -13.51 -6.69 25.88
C PHE A 117 -12.38 -6.94 24.87
N CYS A 118 -12.40 -6.19 23.77
CA CYS A 118 -11.46 -6.36 22.66
C CYS A 118 -10.72 -5.05 22.36
N ALA A 119 -9.46 -5.15 21.94
CA ALA A 119 -8.62 -3.99 21.63
C ALA A 119 -7.49 -4.35 20.66
N GLY A 120 -6.92 -3.34 20.02
CA GLY A 120 -5.76 -3.48 19.15
C GLY A 120 -6.09 -4.13 17.80
N GLU A 121 -5.17 -4.94 17.30
CA GLU A 121 -5.24 -5.52 15.94
C GLU A 121 -6.35 -6.58 15.78
N MET A 122 -6.93 -7.09 16.88
CA MET A 122 -8.05 -8.03 16.76
C MET A 122 -9.35 -7.35 16.28
N LEU A 123 -9.40 -6.02 16.27
CA LEU A 123 -10.53 -5.24 15.80
C LEU A 123 -10.47 -5.13 14.28
N ASP A 124 -11.63 -5.06 13.63
CA ASP A 124 -11.72 -4.95 12.18
C ASP A 124 -11.39 -3.53 11.68
N TRP A 125 -10.10 -3.20 11.60
CA TRP A 125 -9.60 -1.94 11.07
C TRP A 125 -8.22 -2.11 10.41
N GLU A 126 -7.88 -1.22 9.47
CA GLU A 126 -6.58 -1.19 8.82
C GLU A 126 -5.79 0.06 9.19
N ALA A 127 -4.54 -0.13 9.62
CA ALA A 127 -3.62 0.96 9.92
C ALA A 127 -2.68 1.25 8.74
N PRO A 128 -2.48 2.51 8.31
CA PRO A 128 -1.35 2.85 7.47
C PRO A 128 -0.02 2.52 8.17
N THR A 129 1.02 2.17 7.41
CA THR A 129 2.38 2.07 7.97
C THR A 129 2.84 3.42 8.51
N GLY A 130 3.75 3.42 9.50
CA GLY A 130 4.28 4.66 10.11
C GLY A 130 3.85 4.88 11.56
N GLY A 131 3.54 3.82 12.30
CA GLY A 131 3.27 3.87 13.74
C GLY A 131 1.78 3.89 14.13
N TYR A 132 0.87 4.06 13.17
CA TYR A 132 -0.58 4.12 13.43
C TYR A 132 -1.12 2.85 14.12
N LEU A 133 -0.61 1.67 13.73
CA LEU A 133 -0.95 0.39 14.38
C LEU A 133 -0.68 0.44 15.89
N LEU A 134 0.54 0.84 16.27
CA LEU A 134 0.93 0.95 17.67
C LEU A 134 0.10 1.98 18.41
N THR A 135 -0.13 3.15 17.81
CA THR A 135 -0.95 4.21 18.40
C THR A 135 -2.36 3.72 18.74
N ALA A 136 -3.03 3.04 17.80
CA ALA A 136 -4.37 2.54 18.02
C ALA A 136 -4.40 1.37 19.01
N CYS A 137 -3.43 0.44 18.95
CA CYS A 137 -3.32 -0.65 19.92
C CYS A 137 -3.19 -0.13 21.36
N LEU A 138 -2.35 0.89 21.58
CA LEU A 138 -2.19 1.49 22.90
C LEU A 138 -3.44 2.27 23.35
N ALA A 139 -4.06 3.03 22.44
CA ALA A 139 -5.25 3.82 22.74
C ALA A 139 -6.46 2.94 23.09
N THR A 140 -6.75 1.95 22.25
CA THR A 140 -7.87 1.00 22.46
C THR A 140 -7.61 0.10 23.66
N GLY A 141 -6.38 -0.36 23.86
CA GLY A 141 -6.00 -1.16 25.03
C GLY A 141 -6.23 -0.42 26.35
N ARG A 142 -5.87 0.88 26.40
CA ARG A 142 -6.15 1.73 27.57
C ARG A 142 -7.65 1.87 27.84
N LEU A 143 -8.46 2.09 26.80
CA LEU A 143 -9.90 2.24 26.93
C LEU A 143 -10.56 0.93 27.37
N ALA A 144 -10.38 -0.15 26.61
CA ALA A 144 -10.97 -1.46 26.89
C ALA A 144 -10.54 -1.99 28.26
N GLY A 145 -9.26 -1.87 28.62
CA GLY A 145 -8.75 -2.29 29.93
C GLY A 145 -9.36 -1.49 31.08
N GLY A 146 -9.52 -0.18 30.92
CA GLY A 146 -10.19 0.67 31.90
C GLY A 146 -11.67 0.28 32.10
N LYS A 147 -12.36 -0.07 31.02
CA LYS A 147 -13.76 -0.50 31.05
C LYS A 147 -13.92 -1.90 31.65
N ALA A 148 -13.04 -2.83 31.32
CA ALA A 148 -12.98 -4.16 31.93
C ALA A 148 -12.76 -4.09 33.45
N ALA A 149 -11.85 -3.22 33.91
CA ALA A 149 -11.62 -3.01 35.34
C ALA A 149 -12.84 -2.41 36.07
N GLN A 150 -13.56 -1.48 35.43
CA GLN A 150 -14.81 -0.92 35.96
C GLN A 150 -15.91 -1.99 36.04
N TRP A 151 -16.07 -2.78 34.98
CA TRP A 151 -17.04 -3.88 34.89
C TRP A 151 -16.81 -4.92 35.99
N SER A 152 -15.56 -5.35 36.19
CA SER A 152 -15.19 -6.31 37.23
C SER A 152 -15.59 -5.83 38.62
N LYS A 153 -15.38 -4.55 38.95
CA LYS A 153 -15.77 -4.01 40.27
C LYS A 153 -17.27 -3.98 40.52
N THR A 154 -18.07 -3.77 39.47
CA THR A 154 -19.53 -3.75 39.57
C THR A 154 -20.14 -5.15 39.62
N HIS A 155 -19.45 -6.16 39.07
CA HIS A 155 -19.95 -7.53 38.96
C HIS A 155 -19.21 -8.54 39.86
N ALA A 156 -18.22 -8.12 40.64
CA ALA A 156 -17.55 -8.93 41.66
C ALA A 156 -18.25 -8.88 43.04
N MET A 157 -19.38 -8.19 43.16
CA MET A 157 -20.21 -8.12 44.39
C MET A 157 -21.50 -8.95 44.32
N GLY A 158 -21.52 -9.99 43.46
CA GLY A 158 -22.63 -10.94 43.33
C GLY A 158 -22.22 -12.35 43.77
#